data_AF-A0AA88QDS9-F1
#
_entry.id   AF-A0AA88QDS9-F1
#
_cell.length_a   1.000
_cell.length_b   1.000
_cell.length_c   1.000
_cell.angle_alpha   90.00
_cell.angle_beta   90.00
_cell.angle_gamma   90.00
#
_symmetry.space_group_name_H-M   'P 1'
#
loop_
_entity.id
_entity.type
_entity.pdbx_description
1 polymer ?
#
loop_
_entity_poly.entity_id
_entity_poly.type
_entity_poly.pdbx_seq_one_letter_code
_entity_poly.pdbx_strand_id
1 'polypeptide(L)'
;MKFKRRRALEVPPKIRAFINGVTTVPLENTEEPLKSFVWDFDKGDFHHWVDLFNHFDTYFEKYIKPRKDLQVEDNFLESDPPFPREAVLQILRVIRIILENCTNKHFYSSYEVLFLLSKIDIPLLHFLFELFFIAYDRSMHRHIWWKFL
;
A
#
# COMPACT_ATOMS: atom_id res chain seq x y z
N MET A 1 13.86 7.52 -34.81
CA MET A 1 12.63 6.79 -34.42
C MET A 1 11.81 7.74 -33.54
N LYS A 2 10.69 8.28 -34.04
CA LYS A 2 9.86 9.24 -33.29
C LYS A 2 9.10 8.48 -32.20
N PHE A 3 9.34 8.79 -30.94
CA PHE A 3 8.52 8.25 -29.85
C PHE A 3 7.09 8.79 -30.02
N LYS A 4 6.18 7.92 -30.47
CA LYS A 4 4.74 8.17 -30.39
C LYS A 4 4.45 8.49 -28.93
N ARG A 5 3.90 9.68 -28.63
CA ARG A 5 3.32 9.94 -27.31
C ARG A 5 2.43 8.75 -26.99
N ARG A 6 2.79 7.95 -25.98
CA ARG A 6 1.81 7.04 -25.38
C ARG A 6 0.68 7.97 -24.96
N ARG A 7 -0.54 7.77 -25.47
CA ARG A 7 -1.72 8.42 -24.90
C ARG A 7 -1.59 8.18 -23.39
N ALA A 8 -1.73 9.24 -22.59
CA ALA A 8 -1.96 9.05 -21.16
C ALA A 8 -3.04 7.96 -21.08
N LEU A 9 -2.71 6.82 -20.47
CA LEU A 9 -3.64 5.71 -20.41
C LEU A 9 -4.85 6.24 -19.63
N GLU A 10 -5.97 6.40 -20.33
CA GLU A 10 -7.16 6.97 -19.71
C GLU A 10 -7.63 6.02 -18.62
N VAL A 11 -7.63 6.51 -17.37
CA VAL A 11 -8.07 5.74 -16.21
C VAL A 11 -9.51 5.28 -16.46
N PRO A 12 -9.78 3.97 -16.41
CA PRO A 12 -11.13 3.44 -16.57
C PRO A 12 -12.13 4.13 -15.62
N PRO A 13 -13.34 4.48 -16.08
CA PRO A 13 -14.28 5.29 -15.30
C PRO A 13 -14.60 4.71 -13.91
N LYS A 14 -14.71 3.38 -13.80
CA LYS A 14 -14.98 2.67 -12.55
C LYS A 14 -13.80 2.75 -11.56
N ILE A 15 -12.56 2.68 -12.05
CA ILE A 15 -11.35 2.90 -11.24
C ILE A 15 -11.33 4.36 -10.77
N ARG A 16 -11.51 5.32 -11.67
CA ARG A 16 -11.53 6.75 -11.34
C ARG A 16 -12.61 7.09 -10.31
N ALA A 17 -13.82 6.52 -10.44
CA ALA A 17 -14.91 6.72 -9.50
C ALA A 17 -14.54 6.21 -8.09
N PHE A 18 -13.91 5.03 -8.00
CA PHE A 18 -13.43 4.51 -6.73
C PHE A 18 -12.33 5.38 -6.12
N ILE A 19 -11.33 5.77 -6.91
CA ILE A 19 -10.23 6.65 -6.45
C ILE A 19 -10.80 7.95 -5.90
N ASN A 20 -11.68 8.62 -6.65
CA ASN A 20 -12.33 9.84 -6.19
C ASN A 20 -13.14 9.63 -4.91
N GLY A 21 -13.83 8.49 -4.77
CA GLY A 21 -14.57 8.16 -3.55
C GLY A 21 -13.67 8.00 -2.32
N VAL A 22 -12.41 7.59 -2.49
CA VAL A 22 -11.43 7.50 -1.40
C VAL A 22 -10.76 8.85 -1.14
N THR A 23 -10.33 9.55 -2.19
CA THR A 23 -9.52 10.77 -2.06
C THR A 23 -10.32 12.01 -1.65
N THR A 24 -11.65 12.00 -1.81
CA THR A 24 -12.53 13.09 -1.37
C THR A 24 -12.93 13.02 0.10
N VAL A 25 -12.74 11.84 0.73
CA VAL A 25 -13.01 11.64 2.15
C VAL A 25 -11.84 12.20 2.98
N PRO A 26 -12.09 12.80 4.16
CA PRO A 26 -11.02 13.21 5.06
C PRO A 26 -10.05 12.06 5.34
N LEU A 27 -8.76 12.36 5.43
CA LEU A 27 -7.71 11.35 5.56
C LEU A 27 -7.93 10.40 6.76
N GLU A 28 -8.55 10.90 7.83
CA GLU A 28 -8.93 10.17 9.05
C GLU A 28 -9.96 9.06 8.79
N ASN A 29 -10.86 9.28 7.83
CA ASN A 29 -11.94 8.36 7.48
C ASN A 29 -11.62 7.52 6.24
N THR A 30 -10.35 7.49 5.81
CA THR A 30 -9.90 6.73 4.63
C THR A 30 -10.31 5.26 4.70
N GLU A 31 -10.48 4.68 5.90
CA GLU A 31 -10.86 3.28 6.07
C GLU A 31 -12.25 2.92 5.50
N GLU A 32 -13.23 3.82 5.59
CA GLU A 32 -14.63 3.53 5.27
C GLU A 32 -14.83 3.13 3.79
N PRO A 33 -14.39 3.94 2.80
CA PRO A 33 -14.55 3.58 1.40
C PRO A 33 -13.75 2.32 1.03
N LEU A 34 -12.64 2.03 1.71
CA LEU A 34 -11.79 0.87 1.45
C LEU A 34 -12.41 -0.46 1.90
N LYS A 35 -13.26 -0.46 2.94
CA LYS A 35 -13.89 -1.70 3.46
C LYS A 35 -14.68 -2.45 2.40
N SER A 36 -15.31 -1.72 1.48
CA SER A 36 -16.15 -2.26 0.40
C SER A 36 -15.37 -2.65 -0.87
N PHE A 37 -14.06 -2.38 -0.92
CA PHE A 37 -13.28 -2.64 -2.12
C PHE A 37 -13.15 -4.14 -2.41
N VAL A 38 -13.57 -4.51 -3.62
CA VAL A 38 -13.38 -5.83 -4.20
C VAL A 38 -12.84 -5.65 -5.61
N TRP A 39 -11.90 -6.49 -6.01
CA TRP A 39 -11.42 -6.49 -7.38
C TRP A 39 -12.49 -7.06 -8.32
N ASP A 40 -13.09 -6.19 -9.11
CA ASP A 40 -14.11 -6.52 -10.10
C ASP A 40 -13.75 -5.87 -11.44
N PHE A 41 -12.49 -6.05 -11.81
CA PHE A 41 -11.88 -5.57 -13.05
C PHE A 41 -11.14 -6.75 -13.71
N ASP A 42 -10.91 -6.67 -15.02
CA ASP A 42 -9.96 -7.58 -15.67
C ASP A 42 -8.51 -7.25 -15.23
N LYS A 43 -7.50 -7.77 -15.94
CA LYS A 43 -6.10 -7.39 -15.67
C LYS A 43 -5.92 -5.87 -15.64
N GLY A 44 -5.43 -5.37 -14.52
CA GLY A 44 -5.25 -3.95 -14.28
C GLY A 44 -3.89 -3.42 -14.73
N ASP A 45 -3.83 -2.12 -15.00
CA ASP A 45 -2.58 -1.37 -15.14
C ASP A 45 -2.36 -0.55 -13.86
N PHE A 46 -1.22 -0.74 -13.19
CA PHE A 46 -0.85 -0.04 -11.96
C PHE A 46 -0.86 1.48 -12.12
N HIS A 47 -0.55 2.00 -13.31
CA HIS A 47 -0.55 3.44 -13.57
C HIS A 47 -1.93 4.08 -13.37
N HIS A 48 -3.02 3.32 -13.49
CA HIS A 48 -4.37 3.80 -13.22
C HIS A 48 -4.66 4.02 -11.73
N TRP A 49 -3.82 3.48 -10.84
CA TRP A 49 -4.02 3.53 -9.39
C TRP A 49 -3.07 4.50 -8.69
N VAL A 50 -2.18 5.17 -9.42
CA VAL A 50 -1.13 6.04 -8.85
C VAL A 50 -1.70 7.09 -7.88
N ASP A 51 -2.82 7.72 -8.22
CA ASP A 51 -3.44 8.73 -7.36
C ASP A 51 -3.93 8.16 -6.02
N LEU A 52 -4.43 6.91 -6.02
CA LEU A 52 -4.82 6.21 -4.80
C LEU A 52 -3.60 5.88 -3.93
N PHE A 53 -2.52 5.43 -4.56
CA PHE A 53 -1.28 5.11 -3.85
C PHE A 53 -0.63 6.37 -3.26
N ASN A 54 -0.65 7.50 -3.98
CA ASN A 54 -0.19 8.79 -3.45
C ASN A 54 -1.03 9.25 -2.23
N HIS A 55 -2.34 8.96 -2.23
CA HIS A 55 -3.20 9.22 -1.07
C HIS A 55 -2.80 8.34 0.13
N PHE A 56 -2.48 7.06 -0.10
CA PHE A 56 -1.96 6.17 0.94
C PHE A 56 -0.60 6.63 1.47
N ASP A 57 0.31 7.08 0.60
CA ASP A 57 1.59 7.64 1.02
C ASP A 57 1.40 8.88 1.90
N THR A 58 0.43 9.74 1.56
CA THR A 58 0.05 10.89 2.40
C THR A 58 -0.50 10.45 3.76
N TYR A 59 -1.31 9.39 3.80
CA TYR A 59 -1.79 8.80 5.05
C TYR A 59 -0.62 8.33 5.93
N PHE A 60 0.33 7.60 5.33
CA PHE A 60 1.48 7.06 6.04
C PHE A 60 2.43 8.15 6.54
N GLU A 61 2.65 9.20 5.74
CA GLU A 61 3.44 10.36 6.13
C GLU A 61 2.83 11.07 7.34
N LYS A 62 1.49 11.19 7.40
CA LYS A 62 0.82 11.88 8.51
C LYS A 62 0.74 11.04 9.78
N TYR A 63 0.41 9.75 9.68
CA TYR A 63 0.04 8.93 10.83
C TYR A 63 1.04 7.87 11.25
N ILE A 64 1.95 7.46 10.35
CA ILE A 64 2.88 6.35 10.59
C ILE A 64 4.30 6.87 10.79
N LYS A 65 4.84 7.64 9.84
CA LYS A 65 6.24 8.11 9.91
C LYS A 65 6.60 8.93 11.15
N PRO A 66 5.73 9.83 11.67
CA PRO A 66 6.07 10.66 12.82
C PRO A 66 6.09 9.89 14.15
N ARG A 67 5.56 8.65 14.18
CA ARG A 67 5.43 7.91 15.43
C ARG A 67 6.79 7.42 15.91
N LYS A 68 7.10 7.70 17.16
CA LYS A 68 8.40 7.36 17.77
C LYS A 68 8.46 5.88 18.16
N ASP A 69 7.31 5.29 18.48
CA ASP A 69 7.18 3.85 18.77
C ASP A 69 7.59 2.94 17.59
N LEU A 70 7.66 3.47 16.36
CA LEU A 70 8.12 2.75 15.16
C LEU A 70 9.58 3.02 14.80
N GLN A 71 10.12 4.10 15.34
CA GLN A 71 11.50 4.53 15.12
C GLN A 71 12.43 3.80 16.10
N VAL A 72 13.72 3.74 15.77
CA VAL A 72 14.72 3.01 16.57
C VAL A 72 15.23 3.88 17.74
N GLU A 73 14.69 5.08 17.92
CA GLU A 73 15.26 6.13 18.78
C GLU A 73 14.53 6.21 20.13
N ASP A 74 15.27 5.93 21.21
CA ASP A 74 14.83 5.68 22.59
C ASP A 74 14.19 6.88 23.37
N ASN A 75 13.87 7.99 22.71
CA ASN A 75 13.42 9.19 23.42
C ASN A 75 11.89 9.24 23.56
N PHE A 76 11.35 8.38 24.43
CA PHE A 76 9.93 8.33 24.80
C PHE A 76 9.57 9.39 25.84
N LEU A 77 9.03 10.53 25.39
CA LEU A 77 8.49 11.56 26.28
C LEU A 77 7.03 11.96 25.99
N GLU A 78 6.45 11.52 24.87
CA GLU A 78 5.04 11.76 24.54
C GLU A 78 4.37 10.43 24.17
N SER A 79 3.19 10.19 24.74
CA SER A 79 2.33 9.08 24.32
C SER A 79 1.78 9.42 22.95
N ASP A 80 2.31 8.79 21.91
CA ASP A 80 1.74 8.86 20.57
C ASP A 80 0.24 8.53 20.62
N PRO A 81 -0.60 9.14 19.76
CA PRO A 81 -2.01 8.77 19.64
C PRO A 81 -2.14 7.26 19.36
N PRO A 82 -3.28 6.63 19.68
CA PRO A 82 -3.47 5.20 19.46
C PRO A 82 -3.20 4.86 17.98
N PHE A 83 -2.50 3.75 17.75
CA PHE A 83 -2.14 3.31 16.41
C PHE A 83 -3.41 3.04 15.58
N PRO A 84 -3.56 3.64 14.37
CA PRO A 84 -4.78 3.52 13.57
C PRO A 84 -4.80 2.18 12.81
N ARG A 85 -4.94 1.08 13.56
CA ARG A 85 -4.76 -0.29 13.07
C ARG A 85 -5.70 -0.65 11.92
N GLU A 86 -6.98 -0.34 12.07
CA GLU A 86 -8.03 -0.70 11.12
C GLU A 86 -7.79 -0.03 9.76
N ALA A 87 -7.49 1.27 9.76
CA ALA A 87 -7.18 2.01 8.54
C ALA A 87 -5.94 1.46 7.82
N VAL A 88 -4.86 1.18 8.56
CA VAL A 88 -3.64 0.59 8.00
C VAL A 88 -3.93 -0.79 7.38
N LEU A 89 -4.69 -1.64 8.07
CA LEU A 89 -5.07 -2.95 7.55
C LEU A 89 -5.90 -2.85 6.26
N GLN A 90 -6.85 -1.92 6.19
CA GLN A 90 -7.64 -1.72 4.97
C GLN A 90 -6.78 -1.22 3.82
N ILE A 91 -5.88 -0.27 4.07
CA ILE A 91 -4.93 0.23 3.06
C ILE A 91 -4.05 -0.92 2.54
N LEU A 92 -3.42 -1.68 3.42
CA LEU A 92 -2.57 -2.83 3.04
C LEU A 92 -3.33 -3.88 2.25
N ARG A 93 -4.58 -4.19 2.65
CA ARG A 93 -5.45 -5.12 1.92
C ARG A 93 -5.72 -4.65 0.50
N VAL A 94 -6.08 -3.38 0.33
CA VAL A 94 -6.37 -2.81 -1.00
C VAL A 94 -5.12 -2.75 -1.87
N ILE A 95 -3.97 -2.34 -1.31
CA ILE A 95 -2.67 -2.37 -2.00
C ILE A 95 -2.38 -3.79 -2.50
N ARG A 96 -2.52 -4.80 -1.62
CA ARG A 96 -2.31 -6.21 -1.98
C ARG A 96 -3.17 -6.63 -3.17
N ILE A 97 -4.48 -6.42 -3.07
CA ILE A 97 -5.43 -6.81 -4.13
C ILE A 97 -5.07 -6.14 -5.46
N ILE A 98 -4.72 -4.85 -5.45
CA ILE A 98 -4.34 -4.13 -6.68
C ILE A 98 -3.04 -4.71 -7.27
N LEU A 99 -2.00 -4.91 -6.45
CA LEU A 99 -0.71 -5.42 -6.93
C LEU A 99 -0.79 -6.87 -7.43
N GLU A 100 -1.66 -7.71 -6.85
CA GLU A 100 -1.89 -9.08 -7.33
C GLU A 100 -2.51 -9.11 -8.73
N ASN A 101 -3.36 -8.13 -9.05
CA ASN A 101 -4.11 -8.08 -10.31
C ASN A 101 -3.49 -7.15 -11.38
N CYS A 102 -2.42 -6.42 -11.06
CA CYS A 102 -1.74 -5.51 -11.97
C CYS A 102 -0.43 -6.07 -12.57
N THR A 103 -0.19 -5.84 -13.87
CA THR A 103 0.97 -6.40 -14.59
C THR A 103 2.30 -5.66 -14.36
N ASN A 104 2.25 -4.40 -13.94
CA ASN A 104 3.39 -3.48 -13.75
C ASN A 104 3.55 -3.07 -12.27
N LYS A 105 3.30 -4.00 -11.37
CA LYS A 105 3.39 -3.84 -9.90
C LYS A 105 4.75 -3.39 -9.34
N HIS A 106 5.83 -3.55 -10.11
CA HIS A 106 7.20 -3.15 -9.72
C HIS A 106 7.40 -1.63 -9.59
N PHE A 107 6.42 -0.81 -10.01
CA PHE A 107 6.45 0.64 -9.81
C PHE A 107 6.06 1.08 -8.39
N TYR A 108 5.57 0.18 -7.55
CA TYR A 108 5.31 0.47 -6.15
C TYR A 108 6.64 0.66 -5.39
N SER A 109 6.80 1.78 -4.66
CA SER A 109 8.06 2.16 -4.00
C SER A 109 7.96 2.46 -2.49
N SER A 110 6.79 2.31 -1.87
CA SER A 110 6.55 2.69 -0.46
C SER A 110 7.03 1.63 0.57
N TYR A 111 8.22 1.07 0.34
CA TYR A 111 8.77 -0.04 1.13
C TYR A 111 9.25 0.38 2.52
N GLU A 112 9.71 1.62 2.65
CA GLU A 112 10.18 2.16 3.93
C GLU A 112 9.06 2.13 4.97
N VAL A 113 7.85 2.53 4.58
CA VAL A 113 6.68 2.49 5.46
C VAL A 113 6.30 1.05 5.80
N LEU A 114 6.32 0.15 4.83
CA LEU A 114 6.05 -1.28 5.09
C LEU A 114 7.04 -1.87 6.10
N PHE A 115 8.31 -1.47 6.03
CA PHE A 115 9.33 -1.88 7.00
C PHE A 115 9.12 -1.26 8.39
N LEU A 116 8.61 -0.04 8.49
CA LEU A 116 8.24 0.55 9.78
C LEU A 116 7.03 -0.18 10.40
N LEU A 117 6.02 -0.52 9.59
CA LEU A 117 4.83 -1.25 10.04
C LEU A 117 5.13 -2.69 10.48
N SER A 118 6.18 -3.32 9.96
CA SER A 118 6.56 -4.69 10.34
C SER A 118 7.02 -4.82 11.79
N LYS A 119 7.30 -3.69 12.46
CA LYS A 119 7.74 -3.64 13.86
C LYS A 119 6.60 -3.62 14.87
N ILE A 120 5.36 -3.46 14.41
CA ILE A 120 4.20 -3.18 15.28
C ILE A 120 3.50 -4.43 15.79
N ASP A 121 3.23 -5.39 14.88
CA ASP A 121 2.35 -6.52 15.18
C ASP A 121 2.66 -7.71 14.26
N ILE A 122 2.59 -8.94 14.79
CA ILE A 122 2.90 -10.18 14.06
C ILE A 122 1.92 -10.46 12.90
N PRO A 123 0.60 -10.23 13.04
CA PRO A 123 -0.34 -10.34 11.92
C PRO A 123 -0.05 -9.32 10.83
N LEU A 124 0.38 -8.09 11.17
CA LEU A 124 0.81 -7.09 10.18
C LEU A 124 2.06 -7.57 9.45
N LEU A 125 3.03 -8.13 10.17
CA LEU A 125 4.23 -8.73 9.59
C LEU A 125 3.90 -9.78 8.51
N HIS A 126 2.93 -10.66 8.75
CA HIS A 126 2.48 -11.64 7.76
C HIS A 126 1.92 -10.97 6.49
N PHE A 127 1.00 -9.99 6.63
CA PHE A 127 0.44 -9.24 5.49
C PHE A 127 1.53 -8.51 4.70
N LEU A 128 2.52 -7.95 5.38
CA LEU A 128 3.62 -7.23 4.75
C LEU A 128 4.53 -8.18 3.96
N PHE A 129 4.89 -9.34 4.53
CA PHE A 129 5.69 -10.35 3.82
C PHE A 129 5.01 -10.84 2.54
N GLU A 130 3.71 -11.09 2.58
CA GLU A 130 2.93 -11.43 1.39
C GLU A 130 2.98 -10.31 0.35
N LEU A 131 2.81 -9.05 0.79
CA LEU A 131 2.87 -7.89 -0.09
C LEU A 131 4.24 -7.72 -0.76
N PHE A 132 5.32 -7.88 -0.01
CA PHE A 132 6.69 -7.88 -0.52
C PHE A 132 6.89 -8.98 -1.58
N PHE A 133 6.39 -10.18 -1.33
CA PHE A 133 6.47 -11.28 -2.27
C PHE A 133 5.71 -10.99 -3.58
N ILE A 134 4.51 -10.40 -3.46
CA ILE A 134 3.68 -10.03 -4.60
C ILE A 134 4.36 -8.93 -5.43
N ALA A 135 4.90 -7.88 -4.81
CA ALA A 135 5.52 -6.77 -5.52
C ALA A 135 6.77 -7.17 -6.33
N TYR A 136 7.53 -8.19 -5.86
CA TYR A 136 8.88 -8.49 -6.39
C TYR A 136 9.01 -9.77 -7.24
N ASP A 137 7.92 -10.47 -7.56
CA ASP A 137 7.82 -11.62 -8.49
C ASP A 137 9.02 -12.62 -8.56
N ARG A 138 8.80 -13.83 -8.02
CA ARG A 138 9.43 -15.14 -8.36
C ARG A 138 10.95 -15.38 -8.28
N SER A 139 11.83 -14.41 -7.98
CA SER A 139 13.28 -14.74 -7.82
C SER A 139 13.67 -15.23 -6.42
N MET A 140 13.00 -14.76 -5.36
CA MET A 140 13.36 -15.09 -3.97
C MET A 140 12.81 -16.43 -3.44
N HIS A 141 11.99 -17.14 -4.22
CA HIS A 141 11.39 -18.41 -3.78
C HIS A 141 12.41 -19.55 -3.59
N ARG A 142 13.67 -19.41 -4.04
CA ARG A 142 14.67 -20.49 -3.96
C ARG A 142 15.72 -20.37 -2.85
N HIS A 143 15.92 -19.20 -2.25
CA HIS A 143 17.10 -19.00 -1.38
C HIS A 143 16.83 -18.65 0.09
N ILE A 144 15.60 -18.27 0.46
CA ILE A 144 15.34 -17.77 1.82
C ILE A 144 14.51 -18.74 2.66
N TRP A 145 13.67 -19.57 2.05
CA TRP A 145 12.75 -20.47 2.75
C TRP A 145 13.41 -21.62 3.54
N TRP A 146 14.68 -21.94 3.32
CA TRP A 146 15.39 -22.96 4.12
C TRP A 146 16.02 -22.42 5.41
N LYS A 147 16.04 -21.11 5.64
CA LYS A 147 16.73 -20.52 6.80
C LYS A 147 15.81 -20.14 7.97
N PHE A 148 14.51 -20.29 7.81
CA PHE A 148 13.50 -19.89 8.81
C PHE A 148 12.47 -21.00 9.11
N LEU A 149 12.81 -22.25 8.75
CA LEU A 149 12.18 -23.50 9.22
C LEU A 149 13.24 -24.28 10.00
#